data_AF-A0A0N8R195-F1
#
_entry.id   AF-A0A0N8R195-F1
#
_cell.length_a   1.000
_cell.length_b   1.000
_cell.length_c   1.000
_cell.angle_alpha   90.00
_cell.angle_beta   90.00
_cell.angle_gamma   90.00
#
_symmetry.space_group_name_H-M   'P 1'
#
loop_
_entity.id
_entity.type
_entity.pdbx_description
1 polymer ?
#
loop_
_entity_poly.entity_id
_entity_poly.type
_entity_poly.pdbx_seq_one_letter_code
_entity_poly.pdbx_strand_id
1 'polypeptide(L)'
;MNGAIFPWRENNRFQLLIDGPAFFPRMIAAIDRAEQQVDLELYLVEAGACADAIVRALVEAGRRGVIVRCLFDDFGSKAFDAGLRKQLTDAGVILRFYNPIHWRRGVRNFYRDHRKLLVVDKALAVVGGTGVTDEFWEPDKDASQWHEVMVEITGPLVIDWQALFNRQFHANARRFAWRPKENFGLDHLPKAPITGEGLGRVAYADSRQHRDILQSLVRALNTGQKRIWLATPYFLPTWKVRRALRRA
;
A
#
# COMPACT_ATOMS: atom_id res chain seq x y z
N MET A 1 -19.82 4.70 8.25
CA MET A 1 -18.58 3.99 7.85
C MET A 1 -18.44 2.87 8.85
N ASN A 2 -18.18 1.65 8.41
CA ASN A 2 -18.17 0.50 9.32
C ASN A 2 -16.76 -0.04 9.57
N GLY A 3 -15.77 0.42 8.80
CA GLY A 3 -14.36 0.09 9.03
C GLY A 3 -13.65 1.08 9.96
N ALA A 4 -12.55 0.62 10.57
CA ALA A 4 -11.68 1.37 11.46
C ALA A 4 -11.30 2.74 10.89
N ILE A 5 -11.30 3.78 11.73
CA ILE A 5 -10.83 5.11 11.33
C ILE A 5 -9.57 5.44 12.12
N PHE A 6 -8.47 5.73 11.43
CA PHE A 6 -7.23 6.12 12.09
C PHE A 6 -7.27 7.60 12.52
N PRO A 7 -6.66 7.95 13.67
CA PRO A 7 -6.57 9.33 14.14
C PRO A 7 -5.53 10.13 13.33
N TRP A 8 -5.59 11.46 13.43
CA TRP A 8 -4.49 12.31 12.97
C TRP A 8 -3.25 12.09 13.83
N ARG A 9 -2.08 12.11 13.20
CA ARG A 9 -0.77 12.03 13.83
C ARG A 9 0.04 13.26 13.45
N GLU A 10 0.75 13.82 14.41
CA GLU A 10 1.71 14.91 14.21
C GLU A 10 3.14 14.35 14.24
N ASN A 11 4.12 15.21 13.94
CA ASN A 11 5.56 14.92 13.99
C ASN A 11 5.99 13.80 13.04
N ASN A 12 5.33 13.71 11.87
CA ASN A 12 5.74 12.82 10.79
C ASN A 12 6.60 13.55 9.77
N ARG A 13 7.48 12.82 9.09
CA ARG A 13 8.15 13.32 7.88
C ARG A 13 7.61 12.56 6.67
N PHE A 14 7.33 13.30 5.61
CA PHE A 14 6.87 12.78 4.34
C PHE A 14 7.88 13.16 3.26
N GLN A 15 8.25 12.20 2.44
CA GLN A 15 9.04 12.44 1.24
C GLN A 15 8.29 11.90 0.03
N LEU A 16 8.05 12.78 -0.95
CA LEU A 16 7.50 12.38 -2.23
C LEU A 16 8.61 11.74 -3.07
N LEU A 17 8.34 10.55 -3.60
CA LEU A 17 9.22 9.81 -4.48
C LEU A 17 8.52 9.68 -5.85
N ILE A 18 9.19 10.14 -6.89
CA ILE A 18 8.62 10.26 -8.24
C ILE A 18 9.33 9.25 -9.14
N ASP A 19 8.54 8.34 -9.70
CA ASP A 19 8.92 7.29 -10.64
C ASP A 19 9.85 6.22 -10.06
N GLY A 20 9.86 5.07 -10.73
CA GLY A 20 10.54 3.85 -10.29
C GLY A 20 11.99 4.05 -9.81
N PRO A 21 12.85 4.72 -10.60
CA PRO A 21 14.24 4.96 -10.23
C PRO A 21 14.42 5.73 -8.91
N ALA A 22 13.43 6.52 -8.48
CA ALA A 22 13.50 7.22 -7.20
C ALA A 22 13.04 6.36 -6.02
N PHE A 23 12.01 5.52 -6.20
CA PHE A 23 11.41 4.79 -5.07
C PHE A 23 11.92 3.35 -4.90
N PHE A 24 12.23 2.60 -5.97
CA PHE A 24 12.70 1.21 -5.80
C PHE A 24 14.05 1.10 -5.09
N PRO A 25 15.09 1.89 -5.44
CA PRO A 25 16.34 1.84 -4.69
C PRO A 25 16.18 2.21 -3.22
N ARG A 26 15.28 3.15 -2.90
CA ARG A 26 14.94 3.53 -1.52
C ARG A 26 14.27 2.39 -0.77
N MET A 27 13.28 1.74 -1.38
CA MET A 27 12.60 0.59 -0.81
C MET A 27 13.56 -0.58 -0.57
N ILE A 28 14.41 -0.91 -1.55
CA ILE A 28 15.43 -1.97 -1.42
C ILE A 28 16.40 -1.64 -0.29
N ALA A 29 16.93 -0.42 -0.24
CA ALA A 29 17.84 0.01 0.82
C ALA A 29 17.19 -0.05 2.22
N ALA A 30 15.89 0.21 2.33
CA ALA A 30 15.15 0.04 3.58
C ALA A 30 15.04 -1.43 3.98
N ILE A 31 14.76 -2.33 3.04
CA ILE A 31 14.69 -3.79 3.28
C ILE A 31 16.08 -4.34 3.67
N ASP A 32 17.14 -3.88 3.01
CA ASP A 32 18.52 -4.31 3.30
C ASP A 32 18.98 -3.88 4.69
N ARG A 33 18.48 -2.75 5.19
CA ARG A 33 18.78 -2.24 6.54
C ARG A 33 17.82 -2.73 7.62
N ALA A 34 16.78 -3.47 7.25
CA ALA A 34 15.80 -3.95 8.21
C ALA A 34 16.45 -4.87 9.25
N GLU A 35 16.09 -4.68 10.51
CA GLU A 35 16.63 -5.43 11.65
C GLU A 35 15.60 -6.36 12.30
N GLN A 36 14.31 -6.04 12.23
CA GLN A 36 13.25 -6.75 12.96
C GLN A 36 12.20 -7.34 12.03
N GLN A 37 11.63 -6.52 11.15
CA GLN A 37 10.47 -6.91 10.36
C GLN A 37 10.35 -6.13 9.06
N VAL A 38 9.99 -6.84 7.99
CA VAL A 38 9.60 -6.26 6.70
C VAL A 38 8.22 -6.78 6.32
N ASP A 39 7.29 -5.87 6.08
CA ASP A 39 5.96 -6.17 5.56
C ASP A 39 5.78 -5.56 4.18
N LEU A 40 5.45 -6.40 3.20
CA LEU A 40 5.21 -5.96 1.83
C LEU A 40 3.83 -6.41 1.36
N GLU A 41 2.98 -5.46 1.01
CA GLU A 41 1.65 -5.66 0.44
C GLU A 41 1.59 -5.06 -0.96
N LEU A 42 1.26 -5.88 -1.96
CA LEU A 42 1.26 -5.47 -3.36
C LEU A 42 0.12 -6.12 -4.15
N TYR A 43 -0.42 -5.36 -5.10
CA TYR A 43 -1.37 -5.88 -6.08
C TYR A 43 -0.69 -6.58 -7.25
N LEU A 44 0.20 -5.88 -7.94
CA LEU A 44 0.81 -6.32 -9.20
C LEU A 44 2.27 -6.71 -8.93
N VAL A 45 2.57 -7.98 -9.16
CA VAL A 45 3.92 -8.54 -9.06
C VAL A 45 4.10 -9.49 -10.23
N GLU A 46 5.10 -9.24 -11.07
CA GLU A 46 5.38 -10.05 -12.25
C GLU A 46 6.86 -10.40 -12.28
N ALA A 47 7.20 -11.59 -12.77
CA ALA A 47 8.60 -11.98 -12.95
C ALA A 47 9.29 -11.02 -13.93
N GLY A 48 10.54 -10.65 -13.61
CA GLY A 48 11.29 -9.61 -14.31
C GLY A 48 12.42 -9.08 -13.43
N ALA A 49 13.25 -8.22 -13.99
CA ALA A 49 14.42 -7.69 -13.29
C ALA A 49 14.05 -6.91 -12.02
N CYS A 50 12.91 -6.20 -12.05
CA CYS A 50 12.34 -5.52 -10.89
C CYS A 50 12.03 -6.49 -9.73
N ALA A 51 11.33 -7.58 -10.04
CA ALA A 51 10.96 -8.59 -9.06
C ALA A 51 12.19 -9.34 -8.53
N ASP A 52 13.16 -9.64 -9.39
CA ASP A 52 14.42 -10.28 -8.98
C ASP A 52 15.17 -9.44 -7.93
N ALA A 53 15.27 -8.12 -8.15
CA ALA A 53 15.92 -7.21 -7.23
C ALA A 53 15.19 -7.15 -5.86
N ILE A 54 13.86 -7.03 -5.87
CA ILE A 54 13.05 -7.01 -4.64
C ILE A 54 13.09 -8.35 -3.91
N VAL A 55 12.94 -9.47 -4.63
CA VAL A 55 13.00 -10.82 -4.04
C VAL A 55 14.36 -11.07 -3.43
N ARG A 56 15.44 -10.68 -4.10
CA ARG A 56 16.79 -10.79 -3.54
C ARG A 56 16.91 -10.06 -2.21
N ALA A 57 16.47 -8.80 -2.13
CA ALA A 57 16.53 -8.02 -0.89
C ALA A 57 15.72 -8.69 0.25
N LEU A 58 14.51 -9.18 -0.06
CA LEU A 58 13.64 -9.88 0.90
C LEU A 58 14.24 -11.21 1.36
N VAL A 59 14.85 -11.98 0.45
CA VAL A 59 15.55 -13.24 0.75
C VAL A 59 16.72 -12.98 1.67
N GLU A 60 17.54 -11.97 1.38
CA GLU A 60 18.67 -11.61 2.24
C GLU A 60 18.19 -11.14 3.63
N ALA A 61 17.10 -10.38 3.70
CA ALA A 61 16.49 -10.02 4.99
C ALA A 61 16.04 -11.26 5.78
N GLY A 62 15.33 -12.19 5.13
CA GLY A 62 14.92 -13.45 5.76
C GLY A 62 16.11 -14.27 6.27
N ARG A 63 17.18 -14.37 5.47
CA ARG A 63 18.43 -15.05 5.86
C ARG A 63 19.14 -14.41 7.05
N ARG A 64 19.04 -13.10 7.22
CA ARG A 64 19.53 -12.38 8.42
C ARG A 64 18.67 -12.62 9.67
N GLY A 65 17.53 -13.30 9.54
CA GLY A 65 16.60 -13.56 10.64
C GLY A 65 15.51 -12.49 10.81
N VAL A 66 15.40 -11.54 9.87
CA VAL A 66 14.33 -10.54 9.86
C VAL A 66 12.99 -11.22 9.58
N ILE A 67 11.92 -10.84 10.27
CA ILE A 67 10.59 -11.38 10.00
C ILE A 67 10.04 -10.73 8.73
N VAL A 68 10.05 -11.47 7.62
CA VAL A 68 9.55 -10.96 6.34
C VAL A 68 8.16 -11.53 6.04
N ARG A 69 7.17 -10.65 5.82
CA ARG A 69 5.78 -11.01 5.50
C ARG A 69 5.36 -10.37 4.20
N CYS A 70 5.01 -11.19 3.22
CA CYS A 70 4.51 -10.73 1.92
C CYS A 70 3.04 -11.07 1.75
N LEU A 71 2.23 -10.09 1.36
CA LEU A 71 0.83 -10.27 0.98
C LEU A 71 0.62 -9.75 -0.44
N PHE A 72 0.52 -10.68 -1.39
CA PHE A 72 0.35 -10.35 -2.79
C PHE A 72 -1.05 -10.67 -3.27
N ASP A 73 -1.63 -9.85 -4.13
CA ASP A 73 -2.91 -10.15 -4.74
C ASP A 73 -2.79 -11.33 -5.72
N ASP A 74 -3.57 -12.40 -5.53
CA ASP A 74 -3.51 -13.61 -6.38
C ASP A 74 -3.73 -13.33 -7.88
N PHE A 75 -4.65 -12.43 -8.24
CA PHE A 75 -4.91 -12.11 -9.64
C PHE A 75 -3.79 -11.27 -10.24
N GLY A 76 -3.41 -10.19 -9.55
CA GLY A 76 -2.33 -9.31 -10.01
C GLY A 76 -0.95 -9.95 -9.94
N SER A 77 -0.78 -11.07 -9.24
CA SER A 77 0.50 -11.78 -9.13
C SER A 77 0.54 -13.12 -9.86
N LYS A 78 -0.29 -13.30 -10.89
CA LYS A 78 -0.29 -14.53 -11.70
C LYS A 78 1.01 -14.75 -12.48
N ALA A 79 1.62 -13.67 -12.95
CA ALA A 79 2.89 -13.72 -13.67
C ALA A 79 4.11 -13.72 -12.74
N PHE A 80 3.92 -13.70 -11.41
CA PHE A 80 5.00 -13.94 -10.45
C PHE A 80 5.34 -15.44 -10.44
N ASP A 81 6.49 -15.82 -10.97
CA ASP A 81 6.79 -17.24 -11.24
C ASP A 81 7.00 -18.08 -9.97
N ALA A 82 6.97 -19.40 -10.14
CA ALA A 82 7.12 -20.35 -9.04
C ALA A 82 8.54 -20.40 -8.45
N GLY A 83 9.56 -20.06 -9.24
CA GLY A 83 10.96 -20.02 -8.79
C GLY A 83 11.19 -18.90 -7.78
N LEU A 84 10.72 -17.69 -8.08
CA LEU A 84 10.79 -16.53 -7.17
C LEU A 84 10.00 -16.76 -5.89
N ARG A 85 8.80 -17.36 -5.99
CA ARG A 85 8.02 -17.77 -4.81
C ARG A 85 8.81 -18.76 -3.95
N LYS A 86 9.46 -19.74 -4.57
CA LYS A 86 10.25 -20.75 -3.86
C LYS A 86 11.43 -20.12 -3.14
N GLN A 87 12.15 -19.21 -3.79
CA GLN A 87 13.28 -18.49 -3.18
C GLN A 87 12.85 -17.76 -1.90
N LEU A 88 11.72 -17.03 -1.94
CA LEU A 88 11.16 -16.37 -0.77
C LEU A 88 10.86 -17.38 0.35
N THR A 89 10.12 -18.46 0.05
CA THR A 89 9.73 -19.43 1.08
C THR A 89 10.92 -20.20 1.65
N ASP A 90 11.92 -20.53 0.83
CA ASP A 90 13.15 -21.20 1.26
C ASP A 90 13.97 -20.31 2.21
N ALA A 91 13.87 -18.99 2.07
CA ALA A 91 14.49 -17.99 2.94
C ALA A 91 13.68 -17.70 4.22
N GLY A 92 12.58 -18.41 4.46
CA GLY A 92 11.72 -18.21 5.62
C GLY A 92 10.72 -17.07 5.50
N VAL A 93 10.56 -16.47 4.30
CA VAL A 93 9.55 -15.41 4.06
C VAL A 93 8.15 -15.99 4.15
N ILE A 94 7.27 -15.33 4.91
CA ILE A 94 5.86 -15.70 5.01
C ILE A 94 5.10 -15.08 3.83
N LEU A 95 5.04 -15.82 2.73
CA LEU A 95 4.32 -15.41 1.52
C LEU A 95 2.84 -15.86 1.56
N ARG A 96 1.93 -14.91 1.34
CA ARG A 96 0.48 -15.16 1.23
C ARG A 96 -0.10 -14.51 -0.01
N PHE A 97 -1.09 -15.17 -0.60
CA PHE A 97 -1.86 -14.63 -1.72
C PHE A 97 -3.27 -14.21 -1.27
N TYR A 98 -3.65 -12.98 -1.54
CA TYR A 98 -4.97 -12.44 -1.23
C TYR A 98 -6.02 -12.95 -2.22
N ASN A 99 -7.13 -13.42 -1.66
CA ASN A 99 -8.33 -13.91 -2.35
C ASN A 99 -8.03 -14.78 -3.60
N PRO A 100 -7.45 -15.98 -3.45
CA PRO A 100 -7.18 -16.84 -4.60
C PRO A 100 -8.40 -17.09 -5.48
N ILE A 101 -8.23 -16.93 -6.80
CA ILE A 101 -9.31 -17.07 -7.77
C ILE A 101 -9.82 -18.50 -7.75
N HIS A 102 -11.14 -18.64 -7.67
CA HIS A 102 -11.78 -19.95 -7.70
C HIS A 102 -13.12 -19.89 -8.41
N TRP A 103 -13.41 -20.87 -9.26
CA TRP A 103 -14.63 -20.91 -10.07
C TRP A 103 -15.92 -20.87 -9.22
N ARG A 104 -15.94 -21.54 -8.06
CA ARG A 104 -17.07 -21.49 -7.09
C ARG A 104 -17.27 -20.14 -6.37
N ARG A 105 -16.39 -19.15 -6.54
CA ARG A 105 -16.47 -17.87 -5.82
C ARG A 105 -17.27 -16.79 -6.57
N GLY A 106 -17.60 -17.00 -7.86
CA GLY A 106 -18.42 -16.08 -8.65
C GLY A 106 -17.96 -14.62 -8.53
N VAL A 107 -18.89 -13.72 -8.19
CA VAL A 107 -18.59 -12.28 -8.01
C VAL A 107 -17.58 -11.97 -6.90
N ARG A 108 -17.32 -12.92 -5.98
CA ARG A 108 -16.34 -12.71 -4.91
C ARG A 108 -14.90 -12.69 -5.42
N ASN A 109 -14.63 -13.19 -6.62
CA ASN A 109 -13.31 -13.09 -7.25
C ASN A 109 -12.91 -11.63 -7.54
N PHE A 110 -13.89 -10.72 -7.71
CA PHE A 110 -13.65 -9.30 -8.01
C PHE A 110 -13.22 -8.47 -6.79
N TYR A 111 -13.28 -9.01 -5.57
CA TYR A 111 -12.66 -8.36 -4.43
C TYR A 111 -11.15 -8.57 -4.51
N ARG A 112 -10.41 -7.53 -4.90
CA ARG A 112 -8.94 -7.54 -5.00
C ARG A 112 -8.34 -6.59 -3.97
N ASP A 113 -7.11 -6.87 -3.56
CA ASP A 113 -6.36 -5.97 -2.72
C ASP A 113 -5.45 -5.10 -3.59
N HIS A 114 -5.84 -3.84 -3.78
CA HIS A 114 -5.13 -2.91 -4.65
C HIS A 114 -4.07 -2.09 -3.94
N ARG A 115 -3.78 -2.36 -2.66
CA ARG A 115 -2.82 -1.59 -1.87
C ARG A 115 -1.37 -1.89 -2.25
N LYS A 116 -0.52 -0.90 -2.00
CA LYS A 116 0.92 -0.93 -2.15
C LYS A 116 1.50 -0.35 -0.89
N LEU A 117 2.05 -1.21 -0.06
CA LEU A 117 2.54 -0.81 1.24
C LEU A 117 3.79 -1.61 1.56
N LEU A 118 4.88 -0.90 1.81
CA LEU A 118 6.05 -1.42 2.50
C LEU A 118 6.06 -0.84 3.91
N VAL A 119 6.24 -1.66 4.93
CA VAL A 119 6.54 -1.22 6.30
C VAL A 119 7.80 -1.92 6.77
N VAL A 120 8.77 -1.16 7.25
CA VAL A 120 10.04 -1.66 7.77
C VAL A 120 10.19 -1.24 9.24
N ASP A 121 10.41 -2.23 10.11
CA ASP A 121 10.72 -2.08 11.53
C ASP A 121 9.74 -1.18 12.32
N LYS A 122 8.49 -1.04 11.83
CA LYS A 122 7.48 -0.10 12.36
C LYS A 122 7.98 1.36 12.43
N ALA A 123 9.05 1.69 11.71
CA ALA A 123 9.74 2.97 11.74
C ALA A 123 9.65 3.71 10.41
N LEU A 124 9.54 2.98 9.30
CA LEU A 124 9.39 3.52 7.96
C LEU A 124 8.23 2.84 7.23
N ALA A 125 7.44 3.62 6.50
CA ALA A 125 6.44 3.12 5.57
C ALA A 125 6.59 3.78 4.19
N VAL A 126 6.32 3.01 3.13
CA VAL A 126 6.22 3.54 1.76
C VAL A 126 4.88 3.12 1.18
N VAL A 127 4.11 4.08 0.66
CA VAL A 127 2.76 3.85 0.10
C VAL A 127 2.58 4.62 -1.21
N GLY A 128 1.80 4.08 -2.15
CA GLY A 128 1.48 4.76 -3.41
C GLY A 128 0.83 3.84 -4.44
N GLY A 129 1.18 4.00 -5.73
CA GLY A 129 0.51 3.31 -6.85
C GLY A 129 1.26 2.13 -7.49
N THR A 130 2.54 1.92 -7.18
CA THR A 130 3.47 1.05 -7.95
C THR A 130 3.08 -0.43 -8.11
N GLY A 131 3.47 -1.05 -9.23
CA GLY A 131 3.60 -2.50 -9.36
C GLY A 131 5.07 -2.92 -9.35
N VAL A 132 5.37 -4.13 -8.90
CA VAL A 132 6.71 -4.72 -9.05
C VAL A 132 6.75 -5.39 -10.43
N THR A 133 7.00 -4.58 -11.46
CA THR A 133 7.17 -4.99 -12.86
C THR A 133 8.24 -4.13 -13.53
N ASP A 134 8.79 -4.63 -14.64
CA ASP A 134 9.82 -3.92 -15.41
C ASP A 134 9.28 -2.65 -16.10
N GLU A 135 7.95 -2.50 -16.23
CA GLU A 135 7.34 -1.25 -16.71
C GLU A 135 7.56 -0.09 -15.73
N PHE A 136 7.48 -0.37 -14.42
CA PHE A 136 7.71 0.66 -13.41
C PHE A 136 9.19 0.97 -13.25
N TRP A 137 10.04 -0.06 -13.31
CA TRP A 137 11.48 0.07 -13.12
C TRP A 137 12.23 -1.16 -13.58
N GLU A 138 13.34 -0.94 -14.29
CA GLU A 138 14.37 -1.95 -14.48
C GLU A 138 15.61 -1.50 -13.69
N PRO A 139 16.28 -2.40 -12.95
CA PRO A 139 17.59 -2.12 -12.36
C PRO A 139 18.54 -1.51 -13.38
N ASP A 140 19.41 -0.62 -12.92
CA ASP A 140 20.40 0.12 -13.72
C ASP A 140 19.83 1.16 -14.71
N LYS A 141 18.50 1.33 -14.78
CA LYS A 141 17.89 2.45 -15.51
C LYS A 141 17.59 3.62 -14.57
N ASP A 142 18.18 4.77 -14.88
CA ASP A 142 17.95 6.03 -14.15
C ASP A 142 16.64 6.74 -14.54
N ALA A 143 15.93 6.22 -15.54
CA ALA A 143 14.66 6.76 -16.02
C ALA A 143 13.64 5.64 -16.22
N SER A 144 12.36 5.95 -15.97
CA SER A 144 11.22 5.10 -16.29
C SER A 144 10.26 5.86 -17.21
N GLN A 145 9.63 5.13 -18.13
CA GLN A 145 8.55 5.69 -18.95
C GLN A 145 7.22 5.73 -18.18
N TRP A 146 7.12 4.95 -17.11
CA TRP A 146 5.94 4.91 -16.27
C TRP A 146 6.00 5.99 -15.20
N HIS A 147 5.10 6.96 -15.29
CA HIS A 147 4.97 7.99 -14.27
C HIS A 147 4.15 7.48 -13.07
N GLU A 148 4.74 7.46 -11.88
CA GLU A 148 4.08 7.05 -10.65
C GLU A 148 4.61 7.81 -9.44
N VAL A 149 3.79 7.92 -8.39
CA VAL A 149 4.15 8.62 -7.17
C VAL A 149 4.00 7.69 -5.97
N MET A 150 5.07 7.63 -5.18
CA MET A 150 5.09 6.97 -3.87
C MET A 150 5.40 8.03 -2.80
N VAL A 151 5.04 7.73 -1.55
CA VAL A 151 5.35 8.57 -0.39
C VAL A 151 6.06 7.71 0.65
N GLU A 152 7.28 8.11 1.00
CA GLU A 152 8.01 7.58 2.15
C GLU A 152 7.61 8.37 3.41
N ILE A 153 7.41 7.65 4.50
CA ILE A 153 6.83 8.15 5.74
C ILE A 153 7.66 7.65 6.91
N THR A 154 8.07 8.57 7.78
CA THR A 154 8.63 8.26 9.09
C THR A 154 7.88 9.02 10.19
N GLY A 155 7.91 8.49 11.41
CA GLY A 155 7.24 9.09 12.57
C GLY A 155 6.00 8.32 13.04
N PRO A 156 5.20 8.91 13.94
CA PRO A 156 4.10 8.21 14.62
C PRO A 156 3.00 7.64 13.71
N LEU A 157 2.94 8.01 12.43
CA LEU A 157 1.96 7.48 11.48
C LEU A 157 2.28 6.05 11.03
N VAL A 158 3.52 5.58 11.16
CA VAL A 158 3.93 4.25 10.67
C VAL A 158 3.22 3.11 11.42
N ILE A 159 2.91 3.29 12.71
CA ILE A 159 2.11 2.32 13.48
C ILE A 159 0.70 2.15 12.88
N ASP A 160 0.08 3.21 12.37
CA ASP A 160 -1.26 3.10 11.78
C ASP A 160 -1.21 2.29 10.46
N TRP A 161 -0.15 2.47 9.66
CA TRP A 161 0.11 1.62 8.48
C TRP A 161 0.37 0.17 8.85
N GLN A 162 1.19 -0.08 9.88
CA GLN A 162 1.45 -1.41 10.41
C GLN A 162 0.16 -2.11 10.85
N ALA A 163 -0.73 -1.40 11.54
CA ALA A 163 -2.03 -1.93 11.98
C ALA A 163 -2.92 -2.30 10.77
N LEU A 164 -2.92 -1.46 9.73
CA LEU A 164 -3.65 -1.73 8.49
C LEU A 164 -3.12 -2.96 7.75
N PHE A 165 -1.79 -3.13 7.64
CA PHE A 165 -1.19 -4.35 7.09
C PHE A 165 -1.59 -5.58 7.90
N ASN A 166 -1.38 -5.55 9.23
CA ASN A 166 -1.70 -6.67 10.12
C ASN A 166 -3.16 -7.11 9.99
N ARG A 167 -4.08 -6.14 9.92
CA ARG A 167 -5.52 -6.39 9.72
C ARG A 167 -5.76 -7.28 8.50
N GLN A 168 -5.20 -6.91 7.34
CA GLN A 168 -5.43 -7.70 6.13
C GLN A 168 -4.65 -9.01 6.16
N PHE A 169 -3.39 -8.98 6.58
CA PHE A 169 -2.52 -10.15 6.62
C PHE A 169 -3.13 -11.27 7.46
N HIS A 170 -3.66 -10.94 8.65
CA HIS A 170 -4.33 -11.90 9.52
C HIS A 170 -5.69 -12.34 8.98
N ALA A 171 -6.47 -11.43 8.38
CA ALA A 171 -7.75 -11.78 7.77
C ALA A 171 -7.60 -12.74 6.58
N ASN A 172 -6.46 -12.68 5.87
CA ASN A 172 -6.19 -13.54 4.72
C ASN A 172 -6.11 -15.03 5.07
N ALA A 173 -5.91 -15.38 6.35
CA ALA A 173 -6.01 -16.77 6.82
C ALA A 173 -7.46 -17.30 6.87
N ARG A 174 -8.47 -16.46 6.63
CA ARG A 174 -9.89 -16.80 6.79
C ARG A 174 -10.64 -16.77 5.47
N ARG A 175 -11.74 -17.52 5.40
CA ARG A 175 -12.66 -17.58 4.23
C ARG A 175 -13.25 -16.22 3.84
N PHE A 176 -13.26 -15.24 4.74
CA PHE A 176 -13.77 -13.88 4.54
C PHE A 176 -12.65 -12.83 4.60
N ALA A 177 -11.49 -13.10 4.00
CA ALA A 177 -10.37 -12.18 3.92
C ALA A 177 -10.75 -10.76 3.43
N TRP A 178 -11.73 -10.67 2.53
CA TRP A 178 -12.28 -9.41 1.99
C TRP A 178 -13.21 -8.64 2.94
N ARG A 179 -13.44 -9.16 4.17
CA ARG A 179 -14.18 -8.49 5.26
C ARG A 179 -13.51 -8.79 6.60
N PRO A 180 -12.32 -8.24 6.86
CA PRO A 180 -11.71 -8.34 8.18
C PRO A 180 -12.66 -7.77 9.24
N LYS A 181 -12.80 -8.43 10.40
CA LYS A 181 -13.45 -7.77 11.55
C LYS A 181 -12.53 -6.66 12.07
N GLU A 182 -13.08 -5.50 12.39
CA GLU A 182 -12.34 -4.41 13.02
C GLU A 182 -12.52 -4.40 14.54
N ASN A 183 -11.41 -4.26 15.27
CA ASN A 183 -11.39 -4.12 16.72
C ASN A 183 -10.67 -2.83 17.15
N PHE A 184 -10.44 -1.88 16.24
CA PHE A 184 -9.64 -0.67 16.48
C PHE A 184 -10.13 0.51 15.65
N GLY A 185 -9.66 1.72 16.00
CA GLY A 185 -9.98 2.97 15.32
C GLY A 185 -11.11 3.76 15.97
N LEU A 186 -11.40 4.92 15.39
CA LEU A 186 -12.46 5.85 15.80
C LEU A 186 -13.81 5.49 15.14
N ASP A 187 -14.90 5.90 15.76
CA ASP A 187 -16.26 5.71 15.21
C ASP A 187 -16.57 6.66 14.04
N HIS A 188 -15.95 7.84 14.06
CA HIS A 188 -16.20 8.92 13.11
C HIS A 188 -14.92 9.53 12.59
N LEU A 189 -14.99 10.09 11.37
CA LEU A 189 -13.84 10.78 10.79
C LEU A 189 -13.48 12.00 11.64
N PRO A 190 -12.26 12.07 12.19
CA PRO A 190 -11.87 13.21 12.99
C PRO A 190 -11.78 14.45 12.11
N LYS A 191 -12.16 15.60 12.69
CA LYS A 191 -11.86 16.90 12.08
C LYS A 191 -10.35 16.99 11.88
N ALA A 192 -9.92 17.56 10.75
CA ALA A 192 -8.47 17.79 10.58
C ALA A 192 -8.07 18.90 11.53
N PRO A 193 -6.96 18.73 12.24
CA PRO A 193 -6.35 19.81 13.00
C PRO A 193 -6.11 21.03 12.11
N ILE A 194 -6.14 22.21 12.73
CA ILE A 194 -5.87 23.50 12.07
C ILE A 194 -4.35 23.67 11.91
N THR A 195 -3.58 23.19 12.87
CA THR A 195 -2.12 23.34 12.96
C THR A 195 -1.49 22.04 13.45
N GLY A 196 -0.23 21.83 13.09
CA GLY A 196 0.58 20.67 13.48
C GLY A 196 1.67 20.40 12.44
N GLU A 197 2.91 20.20 12.90
CA GLU A 197 4.02 19.85 12.00
C GLU A 197 3.88 18.38 11.57
N GLY A 198 4.06 18.10 10.28
CA GLY A 198 4.02 16.73 9.79
C GLY A 198 2.66 16.04 10.00
N LEU A 199 1.55 16.79 9.92
CA LEU A 199 0.22 16.22 10.07
C LEU A 199 -0.10 15.19 8.99
N GLY A 200 -0.50 14.00 9.42
CA GLY A 200 -0.94 12.95 8.51
C GLY A 200 -1.94 12.00 9.14
N ARG A 201 -2.59 11.21 8.30
CA ARG A 201 -3.58 10.21 8.71
C ARG A 201 -3.67 9.11 7.67
N VAL A 202 -3.75 7.86 8.12
CA VAL A 202 -4.03 6.74 7.24
C VAL A 202 -5.49 6.78 6.84
N ALA A 203 -5.73 6.83 5.53
CA ALA A 203 -7.04 6.66 4.93
C ALA A 203 -7.01 5.44 4.01
N TYR A 204 -8.01 4.57 4.12
CA TYR A 204 -8.12 3.40 3.26
C TYR A 204 -9.52 3.25 2.67
N ALA A 205 -9.68 2.29 1.77
CA ALA A 205 -10.99 1.86 1.30
C ALA A 205 -11.11 0.35 1.51
N ASP A 206 -12.30 -0.08 1.94
CA ASP A 206 -12.63 -1.50 2.04
C ASP A 206 -14.03 -1.70 1.51
N SER A 207 -14.07 -2.09 0.22
CA SER A 207 -15.31 -2.39 -0.49
C SER A 207 -16.36 -1.29 -0.27
N ARG A 208 -17.62 -1.66 -0.08
CA ARG A 208 -18.72 -0.75 0.26
C ARG A 208 -18.74 -0.31 1.73
N GLN A 209 -17.88 -0.88 2.58
CA GLN A 209 -17.94 -0.72 4.04
C GLN A 209 -17.18 0.50 4.54
N HIS A 210 -16.11 0.87 3.85
CA HIS A 210 -15.23 1.95 4.25
C HIS A 210 -14.81 2.79 3.04
N ARG A 211 -15.15 4.09 3.05
CA ARG A 211 -15.00 5.03 1.92
C ARG A 211 -14.18 6.25 2.29
N ASP A 212 -13.20 6.07 3.16
CA ASP A 212 -12.50 7.17 3.79
C ASP A 212 -11.64 7.97 2.79
N ILE A 213 -10.94 7.30 1.88
CA ILE A 213 -10.21 7.95 0.77
C ILE A 213 -11.13 8.93 0.01
N LEU A 214 -12.36 8.51 -0.33
CA LEU A 214 -13.33 9.36 -1.03
C LEU A 214 -13.77 10.56 -0.18
N GLN A 215 -14.01 10.36 1.12
CA GLN A 215 -14.42 11.46 2.00
C GLN A 215 -13.28 12.47 2.18
N SER A 216 -12.04 11.98 2.30
CA SER A 216 -10.84 12.80 2.37
C SER A 216 -10.65 13.63 1.08
N LEU A 217 -10.84 13.02 -0.10
CA LEU A 217 -10.83 13.75 -1.38
C LEU A 217 -11.92 14.83 -1.44
N VAL A 218 -13.18 14.49 -1.14
CA VAL A 218 -14.28 15.48 -1.18
C VAL A 218 -14.02 16.62 -0.20
N ARG A 219 -13.45 16.32 0.96
CA ARG A 219 -13.05 17.35 1.93
C ARG A 219 -12.00 18.29 1.34
N ALA A 220 -10.92 17.74 0.78
CA ALA A 220 -9.86 18.54 0.14
C ALA A 220 -10.42 19.43 -0.99
N LEU A 221 -11.34 18.90 -1.80
CA LEU A 221 -12.04 19.66 -2.84
C LEU A 221 -12.85 20.82 -2.27
N ASN A 222 -13.62 20.59 -1.21
CA ASN A 222 -14.47 21.62 -0.62
C ASN A 222 -13.70 22.68 0.18
N THR A 223 -12.49 22.37 0.69
CA THR A 223 -11.69 23.30 1.49
C THR A 223 -10.57 23.97 0.73
N GLY A 224 -10.24 23.50 -0.48
CA GLY A 224 -9.24 24.10 -1.35
C GLY A 224 -9.61 25.54 -1.71
N GLN A 225 -8.65 26.46 -1.59
CA GLN A 225 -8.90 27.90 -1.78
C GLN A 225 -8.33 28.48 -3.08
N LYS A 226 -7.34 27.80 -3.70
CA LYS A 226 -6.58 28.36 -4.85
C LYS A 226 -6.48 27.42 -6.03
N ARG A 227 -5.95 26.20 -5.83
CA ARG A 227 -5.72 25.22 -6.90
C ARG A 227 -5.70 23.81 -6.33
N ILE A 228 -6.19 22.85 -7.12
CA ILE A 228 -6.12 21.43 -6.83
C ILE A 228 -5.50 20.73 -8.03
N TRP A 229 -4.39 20.03 -7.81
CA TRP A 229 -3.75 19.18 -8.81
C TRP A 229 -4.25 17.75 -8.62
N LEU A 230 -4.65 17.10 -9.72
CA LEU A 230 -5.07 15.71 -9.73
C LEU A 230 -4.20 14.93 -10.71
N ALA A 231 -3.43 13.97 -10.19
CA ALA A 231 -2.80 12.92 -10.96
C ALA A 231 -3.51 11.62 -10.61
N THR A 232 -4.15 10.99 -11.58
CA THR A 232 -4.90 9.74 -11.38
C THR A 232 -4.88 8.91 -12.66
N PRO A 233 -4.70 7.58 -12.57
CA PRO A 233 -4.77 6.71 -13.75
C PRO A 233 -6.19 6.66 -14.34
N TYR A 234 -7.22 6.98 -13.53
CA TYR A 234 -8.61 6.98 -13.96
C TYR A 234 -9.34 8.22 -13.47
N PHE A 235 -9.94 8.97 -14.39
CA PHE A 235 -10.78 10.13 -14.05
C PHE A 235 -12.26 9.84 -14.35
N LEU A 236 -12.89 9.07 -13.44
CA LEU A 236 -14.32 8.71 -13.50
C LEU A 236 -15.04 9.15 -12.20
N PRO A 237 -15.21 10.47 -11.97
CA PRO A 237 -15.67 10.99 -10.69
C PRO A 237 -17.14 10.67 -10.40
N THR A 238 -17.40 10.22 -9.17
CA THR A 238 -18.78 10.06 -8.66
C THR A 238 -19.54 11.39 -8.70
N TRP A 239 -20.87 11.35 -8.66
CA TRP A 239 -21.72 12.55 -8.59
C TRP A 239 -21.32 13.51 -7.44
N LYS A 240 -20.91 12.95 -6.29
CA LYS A 240 -20.45 13.72 -5.14
C LYS A 240 -19.16 14.49 -5.44
N VAL A 241 -18.19 13.83 -6.08
CA VAL A 241 -16.92 14.46 -6.49
C VAL A 241 -17.15 15.50 -7.57
N ARG A 242 -17.97 15.20 -8.59
CA ARG A 242 -18.36 16.17 -9.63
C ARG A 242 -18.99 17.43 -9.05
N ARG A 243 -19.88 17.30 -8.06
CA ARG A 243 -20.50 18.44 -7.39
C ARG A 243 -19.49 19.28 -6.60
N ALA A 244 -18.53 18.64 -5.93
CA ALA A 244 -17.47 19.34 -5.21
C ALA A 244 -16.55 20.09 -6.18
N LEU A 245 -16.09 19.43 -7.26
CA LEU A 245 -15.27 20.05 -8.31
C LEU A 245 -15.96 21.24 -8.99
N ARG A 246 -17.28 21.18 -9.21
CA ARG A 246 -18.04 22.31 -9.79
C ARG A 246 -18.21 23.51 -8.86
N ARG A 247 -17.99 23.33 -7.56
CA ARG A 247 -18.17 24.37 -6.53
C ARG A 247 -16.84 25.01 -6.12
N ALA A 248 -15.76 24.25 -6.21
CA ALA A 248 -14.39 24.72 -6.01
C ALA A 248 -13.96 25.64 -7.15
#